data_AF-A0A147EWE6-F1
#
_entry.id   AF-A0A147EWE6-F1
#
_cell.length_a   1.000
_cell.length_b   1.000
_cell.length_c   1.000
_cell.angle_alpha   90.00
_cell.angle_beta   90.00
_cell.angle_gamma   90.00
#
_symmetry.space_group_name_H-M   'P 1'
#
loop_
_entity.id
_entity.type
_entity.pdbx_description
1 polymer ?
#
loop_
_entity_poly.entity_id
_entity_poly.type
_entity_poly.pdbx_seq_one_letter_code
_entity_poly.pdbx_strand_id
1 'polypeptide(L)'
;MLVVLGGLAIPAGMAVDRWIGVAPFDPSRPTFTIGFWVAGNLLLALLIPASMLLQKLIYGAAWGTLSSVSGRFRWSVMARAAVVVVPVWGAYAAIIQPVLGTGQPVWSASHLLLGLVAIVTIPLQSAGEEYLFRGLIFRAVGARFVRPAVAFLVATTITAVQFGVIHGSADPWAVAYYIVIGISFAVLAERTGGLEVPVLIHAANNTLLLLPVILAGELASVSTPSGPILIVPVLLVVTITLVLWRITPWLQARVPRRTEAMT
;
A
#
# COMPACT_ATOMS: atom_id res chain seq x y z
N MET A 1 10.43 4.83 -13.94
CA MET A 1 9.18 5.38 -13.33
C MET A 1 9.43 5.84 -11.89
N LEU A 2 9.78 4.94 -10.96
CA LEU A 2 10.02 5.33 -9.55
C LEU A 2 11.13 6.38 -9.37
N VAL A 3 12.23 6.29 -10.11
CA VAL A 3 13.29 7.32 -10.11
C VAL A 3 12.78 8.68 -10.57
N VAL A 4 11.94 8.71 -11.62
CA VAL A 4 11.36 9.94 -12.16
C VAL A 4 10.39 10.55 -11.15
N LEU A 5 9.50 9.73 -10.57
CA LEU A 5 8.54 10.19 -9.56
C LEU A 5 9.25 10.65 -8.28
N GLY A 6 10.29 9.95 -7.83
CA GLY A 6 11.11 10.35 -6.69
C GLY A 6 11.83 11.69 -6.93
N GLY A 7 12.37 11.89 -8.15
CA GLY A 7 12.98 13.17 -8.54
C GLY A 7 11.98 14.33 -8.61
N LEU A 8 10.72 14.06 -8.91
CA LEU A 8 9.64 15.07 -8.92
C LEU A 8 9.07 15.36 -7.53
N ALA A 9 9.18 14.41 -6.58
CA ALA A 9 8.61 14.56 -5.24
C ALA A 9 9.22 15.73 -4.46
N ILE A 10 10.53 15.95 -4.58
CA ILE A 10 11.24 17.06 -3.92
C ILE A 10 10.73 18.43 -4.43
N PRO A 11 10.84 18.77 -5.72
CA PRO A 11 10.41 20.08 -6.21
C PRO A 11 8.91 20.30 -6.05
N ALA A 12 8.08 19.28 -6.26
CA ALA A 12 6.63 19.38 -6.04
C ALA A 12 6.30 19.60 -4.56
N GLY A 13 6.96 18.86 -3.67
CA GLY A 13 6.81 18.99 -2.22
C GLY A 13 7.16 20.38 -1.72
N MET A 14 8.34 20.88 -2.10
CA MET A 14 8.78 22.23 -1.76
C MET A 14 7.84 23.32 -2.31
N ALA A 15 7.25 23.11 -3.49
CA ALA A 15 6.27 24.05 -4.04
C ALA A 15 4.98 24.07 -3.21
N VAL A 16 4.47 22.90 -2.81
CA VAL A 16 3.29 22.79 -1.94
C VAL A 16 3.56 23.40 -0.57
N ASP A 17 4.71 23.12 0.05
CA ASP A 17 5.09 23.68 1.35
C ASP A 17 5.07 25.22 1.33
N ARG A 18 5.67 25.82 0.29
CA ARG A 18 5.65 27.29 0.10
C ARG A 18 4.23 27.82 -0.10
N TRP A 19 3.40 27.11 -0.85
CA TRP A 19 2.03 27.52 -1.14
C TRP A 19 1.14 27.52 0.12
N ILE A 20 1.32 26.54 1.02
CA ILE A 20 0.59 26.46 2.29
C ILE A 20 1.26 27.23 3.44
N GLY A 21 2.40 27.90 3.17
CA GLY A 21 3.09 28.76 4.13
C GLY A 21 3.84 28.02 5.25
N VAL A 22 4.29 26.79 5.03
CA VAL A 22 5.14 26.06 5.98
C VAL A 22 6.61 26.08 5.54
N ALA A 23 7.51 25.76 6.47
CA ALA A 23 8.93 25.60 6.14
C ALA A 23 9.09 24.51 5.07
N PRO A 24 9.70 24.82 3.91
CA PRO A 24 9.82 23.87 2.82
C PRO A 24 10.80 22.75 3.15
N PHE A 25 10.56 21.58 2.56
CA PHE A 25 11.47 20.44 2.61
C PHE A 25 12.93 20.85 2.33
N ASP A 26 13.83 20.45 3.22
CA ASP A 26 15.28 20.67 3.11
C ASP A 26 15.98 19.35 2.73
N PRO A 27 16.50 19.22 1.50
CA PRO A 27 17.21 18.01 1.09
C PRO A 27 18.46 17.69 1.91
N SER A 28 19.05 18.68 2.58
CA SER A 28 20.22 18.48 3.46
C SER A 28 19.84 17.91 4.82
N ARG A 29 18.57 18.03 5.22
CA ARG A 29 18.00 17.56 6.49
C ARG A 29 16.63 16.94 6.23
N PRO A 30 16.58 15.76 5.58
CA PRO A 30 15.32 15.21 5.07
C PRO A 30 14.37 14.85 6.21
N THR A 31 13.24 15.56 6.30
CA THR A 31 12.10 15.24 7.15
C THR A 31 10.83 15.20 6.31
N PHE A 32 9.77 14.56 6.79
CA PHE A 32 8.47 14.65 6.13
C PHE A 32 7.79 15.99 6.44
N THR A 33 7.93 16.95 5.53
CA THR A 33 7.07 18.13 5.50
C THR A 33 5.70 17.77 4.92
N ILE A 34 4.69 18.59 5.21
CA ILE A 34 3.31 18.35 4.75
C ILE A 34 3.26 18.28 3.22
N GLY A 35 3.86 19.26 2.53
CA GLY A 35 3.88 19.33 1.08
C GLY A 35 4.66 18.19 0.45
N PHE A 36 5.84 17.86 0.98
CA PHE A 36 6.63 16.71 0.50
C PHE A 36 5.86 15.40 0.63
N TRP A 37 5.24 15.15 1.78
CA TRP A 37 4.49 13.93 2.03
C TRP A 37 3.23 13.82 1.14
N VAL A 38 2.43 14.89 1.02
CA VAL A 38 1.24 14.88 0.14
C VAL A 38 1.66 14.70 -1.32
N ALA A 39 2.66 15.44 -1.80
CA ALA A 39 3.16 15.32 -3.16
C ALA A 39 3.68 13.91 -3.45
N GLY A 40 4.45 13.33 -2.53
CA GLY A 40 4.93 11.95 -2.62
C GLY A 40 3.78 10.95 -2.75
N ASN A 41 2.76 11.03 -1.89
CA ASN A 41 1.61 10.14 -1.96
C ASN A 41 0.86 10.27 -3.29
N LEU A 42 0.66 11.49 -3.79
CA LEU A 42 -0.04 11.71 -5.07
C LEU A 42 0.78 11.21 -6.26
N LEU A 43 2.09 11.41 -6.26
CA LEU A 43 2.99 10.88 -7.30
C LEU A 43 3.00 9.35 -7.32
N LEU A 44 2.98 8.72 -6.14
CA LEU A 44 2.84 7.27 -6.04
C LEU A 44 1.43 6.82 -6.46
N ALA A 45 0.38 7.57 -6.17
CA ALA A 45 -0.97 7.27 -6.67
C ALA A 45 -1.05 7.31 -8.20
N LEU A 46 -0.25 8.15 -8.88
CA LEU A 46 -0.15 8.17 -10.35
C LEU A 46 0.42 6.87 -10.94
N LEU A 47 1.02 6.01 -10.12
CA LEU A 47 1.41 4.66 -10.55
C LEU A 47 0.21 3.81 -10.97
N ILE A 48 -1.00 4.09 -10.50
CA ILE A 48 -2.21 3.37 -10.93
C ILE A 48 -2.44 3.59 -12.44
N PRO A 49 -2.74 4.81 -12.93
CA PRO A 49 -2.97 5.03 -14.35
C PRO A 49 -1.70 4.78 -15.18
N ALA A 50 -0.51 5.11 -14.66
CA ALA A 50 0.74 4.86 -15.38
C ALA A 50 0.97 3.37 -15.63
N SER A 51 0.74 2.52 -14.63
CA SER A 51 0.91 1.06 -14.77
C SER A 51 -0.10 0.47 -15.74
N MET A 52 -1.37 0.91 -15.68
CA MET A 52 -2.38 0.45 -16.63
C MET A 52 -2.09 0.92 -18.06
N LEU A 53 -1.63 2.17 -18.25
CA LEU A 53 -1.25 2.71 -19.56
C LEU A 53 -0.07 1.94 -20.14
N LEU A 54 0.99 1.73 -19.35
CA LEU A 54 2.15 0.96 -19.79
C LEU A 54 1.77 -0.47 -20.17
N GLN A 55 0.89 -1.12 -19.40
CA GLN A 55 0.39 -2.43 -19.77
C GLN A 55 -0.36 -2.39 -21.10
N LYS A 56 -1.24 -1.40 -21.30
CA LYS A 56 -2.01 -1.25 -22.53
C LYS A 56 -1.10 -1.03 -23.74
N LEU A 57 -0.09 -0.17 -23.62
CA LEU A 57 0.83 0.18 -24.70
C LEU A 57 1.80 -0.96 -25.04
N ILE A 58 2.35 -1.64 -24.04
CA ILE A 58 3.38 -2.66 -24.25
C ILE A 58 2.76 -4.03 -24.61
N TYR A 59 1.65 -4.39 -23.98
CA TYR A 59 1.07 -5.74 -24.09
C TYR A 59 -0.32 -5.76 -24.74
N GLY A 60 -0.87 -4.62 -25.18
CA GLY A 60 -2.19 -4.53 -25.81
C GLY A 60 -3.39 -4.81 -24.90
N ALA A 61 -3.14 -5.26 -23.67
CA ALA A 61 -4.16 -5.72 -22.73
C ALA A 61 -5.08 -4.60 -22.24
N ALA A 62 -6.33 -4.93 -21.94
CA ALA A 62 -7.31 -3.95 -21.46
C ALA A 62 -6.96 -3.41 -20.06
N TRP A 63 -7.20 -2.12 -19.84
CA TRP A 63 -6.86 -1.36 -18.63
C TRP A 63 -7.21 -2.09 -17.32
N GLY A 64 -8.48 -2.49 -17.19
CA GLY A 64 -8.99 -3.08 -15.94
C GLY A 64 -8.50 -4.51 -15.67
N THR A 65 -7.85 -5.17 -16.64
CA THR A 65 -7.26 -6.50 -16.40
C THR A 65 -6.08 -6.45 -15.43
N LEU A 66 -5.52 -5.25 -15.16
CA LEU A 66 -4.52 -5.07 -14.11
C LEU A 66 -5.12 -5.14 -12.71
N SER A 67 -6.36 -4.68 -12.55
CA SER A 67 -7.05 -4.70 -11.26
C SER A 67 -7.39 -6.12 -10.81
N SER A 68 -7.90 -6.95 -11.72
CA SER A 68 -8.21 -8.35 -11.46
C SER A 68 -8.44 -9.15 -12.74
N VAL A 69 -8.52 -10.48 -12.59
CA VAL A 69 -8.95 -11.41 -13.66
C VAL A 69 -10.37 -11.12 -14.19
N SER A 70 -11.19 -10.38 -13.44
CA SER A 70 -12.52 -9.95 -13.89
C SER A 70 -12.49 -8.66 -14.74
N GLY A 71 -11.31 -8.10 -15.01
CA GLY A 71 -11.16 -6.88 -15.81
C GLY A 71 -11.64 -5.60 -15.10
N ARG A 72 -11.85 -5.63 -13.79
CA ARG A 72 -12.30 -4.49 -12.97
C ARG A 72 -11.92 -4.67 -11.51
N PHE A 73 -11.94 -3.58 -10.75
CA PHE A 73 -11.76 -3.63 -9.29
C PHE A 73 -13.03 -4.15 -8.61
N ARG A 74 -12.92 -5.26 -7.86
CA ARG A 74 -14.05 -5.94 -7.20
C ARG A 74 -14.24 -5.43 -5.78
N TRP A 75 -14.98 -4.33 -5.65
CA TRP A 75 -15.28 -3.72 -4.35
C TRP A 75 -15.89 -4.67 -3.32
N SER A 76 -16.67 -5.66 -3.75
CA SER A 76 -17.22 -6.69 -2.84
C SER A 76 -16.14 -7.58 -2.21
N VAL A 77 -15.08 -7.91 -2.95
CA VAL A 77 -13.94 -8.69 -2.45
C VAL A 77 -13.19 -7.88 -1.40
N MET A 78 -12.91 -6.61 -1.71
CA MET A 78 -12.27 -5.67 -0.77
C MET A 78 -13.12 -5.50 0.50
N ALA A 79 -14.41 -5.22 0.38
CA ALA A 79 -15.30 -5.00 1.52
C ALA A 79 -15.36 -6.23 2.44
N ARG A 80 -15.42 -7.44 1.87
CA ARG A 80 -15.40 -8.69 2.66
C ARG A 80 -14.06 -8.92 3.34
N ALA A 81 -12.95 -8.65 2.65
CA ALA A 81 -11.62 -8.74 3.27
C ALA A 81 -11.45 -7.69 4.40
N ALA A 82 -12.06 -6.51 4.26
CA ALA A 82 -11.99 -5.43 5.24
C ALA A 82 -12.58 -5.81 6.60
N VAL A 83 -13.59 -6.70 6.62
CA VAL A 83 -14.15 -7.26 7.86
C VAL A 83 -13.09 -7.94 8.73
N VAL A 84 -12.05 -8.51 8.12
CA VAL A 84 -10.92 -9.13 8.84
C VAL A 84 -9.77 -8.12 9.01
N VAL A 85 -9.37 -7.46 7.92
CA VAL A 85 -8.15 -6.64 7.88
C VAL A 85 -8.24 -5.42 8.79
N VAL A 86 -9.34 -4.66 8.72
CA VAL A 86 -9.46 -3.37 9.42
C VAL A 86 -9.51 -3.55 10.94
N PRO A 87 -10.30 -4.47 11.53
CA PRO A 87 -10.30 -4.67 12.98
C PRO A 87 -8.95 -5.16 13.51
N VAL A 88 -8.28 -6.06 12.78
CA VAL A 88 -7.00 -6.63 13.21
C VAL A 88 -5.89 -5.56 13.20
N TRP A 89 -5.76 -4.80 12.11
CA TRP A 89 -4.81 -3.69 12.05
C TRP A 89 -5.18 -2.55 13.00
N GLY A 90 -6.47 -2.28 13.20
CA GLY A 90 -6.94 -1.27 14.13
C GLY A 90 -6.60 -1.62 15.57
N ALA A 91 -6.77 -2.88 15.96
CA ALA A 91 -6.35 -3.37 17.27
C ALA A 91 -4.83 -3.28 17.46
N TYR A 92 -4.05 -3.71 16.46
CA TYR A 92 -2.60 -3.56 16.50
C TYR A 92 -2.17 -2.10 16.63
N ALA A 93 -2.74 -1.20 15.82
CA ALA A 93 -2.46 0.23 15.89
C ALA A 93 -2.80 0.80 17.27
N ALA A 94 -3.97 0.48 17.83
CA ALA A 94 -4.37 0.94 19.16
C ALA A 94 -3.40 0.47 20.27
N ILE A 95 -2.78 -0.70 20.13
CA ILE A 95 -1.81 -1.25 21.09
C ILE A 95 -0.42 -0.64 20.89
N ILE A 96 0.03 -0.48 19.64
CA ILE A 96 1.42 -0.11 19.35
C ILE A 96 1.67 1.40 19.51
N GLN A 97 0.67 2.26 19.23
CA GLN A 97 0.86 3.72 19.24
C GLN A 97 1.29 4.26 20.61
N PRO A 98 0.73 3.82 21.76
CA PRO A 98 1.23 4.22 23.07
C PRO A 98 2.66 3.75 23.34
N VAL A 99 3.04 2.56 22.86
CA VAL A 99 4.40 2.01 23.01
C VAL A 99 5.41 2.84 22.22
N LEU A 100 5.02 3.37 21.06
CA LEU A 100 5.84 4.23 20.23
C LEU A 100 5.88 5.70 20.71
N GLY A 101 5.05 6.07 21.68
CA GLY A 101 5.03 7.42 22.22
C GLY A 101 4.49 8.47 21.24
N THR A 102 3.60 8.09 20.32
CA THR A 102 3.05 8.94 19.24
C THR A 102 2.36 10.23 19.71
N GLY A 103 2.08 10.37 21.00
CA GLY A 103 1.42 11.55 21.58
C GLY A 103 -0.10 11.50 21.46
N GLN A 104 -0.75 12.61 21.83
CA GLN A 104 -2.19 12.76 21.79
C GLN A 104 -2.62 13.55 20.54
N PRO A 105 -3.79 13.25 19.95
CA PRO A 105 -4.28 14.00 18.80
C PRO A 105 -4.54 15.46 19.15
N VAL A 106 -4.14 16.36 18.25
CA VAL A 106 -4.42 17.79 18.32
C VAL A 106 -5.72 18.08 17.57
N TRP A 107 -6.77 18.47 18.29
CA TRP A 107 -8.09 18.75 17.73
C TRP A 107 -8.18 20.17 17.15
N SER A 108 -7.44 20.46 16.08
CA SER A 108 -7.54 21.70 15.31
C SER A 108 -8.04 21.46 13.89
N ALA A 109 -8.62 22.49 13.25
CA ALA A 109 -9.10 22.40 11.87
C ALA A 109 -7.99 21.96 10.89
N SER A 110 -6.75 22.44 11.09
CA SER A 110 -5.60 22.07 10.25
C SER A 110 -5.21 20.60 10.39
N HIS A 111 -5.17 20.06 11.61
CA HIS A 111 -4.85 18.65 11.85
C HIS A 111 -5.97 17.73 11.33
N LEU A 112 -7.23 18.12 11.52
CA LEU A 112 -8.38 17.38 10.99
C LEU A 112 -8.38 17.36 9.45
N LEU A 113 -8.11 18.51 8.81
CA LEU A 113 -7.98 18.59 7.36
C LEU A 113 -6.84 17.69 6.85
N LEU A 114 -5.68 17.72 7.51
CA LEU A 114 -4.55 16.86 7.15
C LEU A 114 -4.87 15.37 7.35
N GLY A 115 -5.61 15.03 8.41
CA GLY A 115 -6.14 13.68 8.62
C GLY A 115 -7.08 13.23 7.51
N LEU A 116 -7.97 14.10 7.01
CA LEU A 116 -8.81 13.80 5.84
C LEU A 116 -7.97 13.57 4.58
N VAL A 117 -6.94 14.41 4.37
CA VAL A 117 -5.97 14.21 3.28
C VAL A 117 -5.27 12.86 3.41
N ALA A 118 -4.91 12.42 4.63
CA ALA A 118 -4.30 11.13 4.88
C ALA A 118 -5.21 9.95 4.55
N ILE A 119 -6.47 10.00 4.97
CA ILE A 119 -7.47 8.95 4.71
C ILE A 119 -7.71 8.76 3.20
N VAL A 120 -7.46 9.77 2.39
CA VAL A 120 -7.58 9.69 0.92
C VAL A 120 -6.26 9.32 0.25
N THR A 121 -5.19 10.04 0.56
CA THR A 121 -3.93 9.94 -0.19
C THR A 121 -3.13 8.68 0.15
N ILE A 122 -3.17 8.20 1.40
CA ILE A 122 -2.46 6.96 1.78
C ILE A 122 -3.05 5.74 1.06
N PRO A 123 -4.37 5.50 1.05
CA PRO A 123 -4.92 4.38 0.29
C PRO A 123 -4.64 4.45 -1.22
N LEU A 124 -4.65 5.65 -1.81
CA LEU A 124 -4.31 5.84 -3.22
C LEU A 124 -2.82 5.58 -3.51
N GLN A 125 -1.93 6.04 -2.62
CA GLN A 125 -0.50 5.76 -2.67
C GLN A 125 -0.25 4.25 -2.59
N SER A 126 -0.85 3.59 -1.60
CA SER A 126 -0.71 2.15 -1.39
C SER A 126 -1.25 1.37 -2.60
N ALA A 127 -2.37 1.81 -3.18
CA ALA A 127 -2.88 1.27 -4.42
C ALA A 127 -1.87 1.44 -5.58
N GLY A 128 -1.30 2.62 -5.77
CA GLY A 128 -0.30 2.87 -6.80
C GLY A 128 0.89 1.91 -6.74
N GLU A 129 1.42 1.68 -5.54
CA GLU A 129 2.51 0.71 -5.34
C GLU A 129 2.08 -0.71 -5.68
N GLU A 130 0.90 -1.16 -5.27
CA GLU A 130 0.42 -2.51 -5.63
C GLU A 130 0.18 -2.67 -7.14
N TYR A 131 -0.35 -1.64 -7.81
CA TYR A 131 -0.52 -1.64 -9.27
C TYR A 131 0.82 -1.75 -10.00
N LEU A 132 1.87 -1.13 -9.47
CA LEU A 132 3.21 -1.25 -10.03
C LEU A 132 3.83 -2.60 -9.73
N PHE A 133 3.99 -2.94 -8.45
CA PHE A 133 4.75 -4.11 -8.01
C PHE A 133 4.00 -5.40 -8.28
N ARG A 134 2.76 -5.55 -7.78
CA ARG A 134 1.97 -6.80 -7.87
C ARG A 134 1.17 -6.88 -9.16
N GLY A 135 0.90 -5.73 -9.78
CA GLY A 135 0.30 -5.64 -11.10
C GLY A 135 1.33 -5.76 -12.22
N LEU A 136 1.95 -4.63 -12.58
CA LEU A 136 2.71 -4.50 -13.82
C LEU A 136 4.01 -5.33 -13.80
N ILE A 137 4.87 -5.13 -12.80
CA ILE A 137 6.18 -5.80 -12.73
C ILE A 137 6.00 -7.30 -12.54
N PHE A 138 5.17 -7.70 -11.57
CA PHE A 138 4.89 -9.11 -11.29
C PHE A 138 4.47 -9.88 -12.55
N ARG A 139 3.51 -9.35 -13.30
CA ARG A 139 3.01 -10.00 -14.53
C ARG A 139 4.03 -9.95 -15.67
N ALA A 140 4.74 -8.84 -15.83
CA ALA A 140 5.78 -8.71 -16.86
C ALA A 140 6.92 -9.72 -16.66
N VAL A 141 7.32 -9.95 -15.40
CA VAL A 141 8.32 -10.97 -15.03
C VAL A 141 7.74 -12.38 -15.21
N GLY A 142 6.55 -12.64 -14.65
CA GLY A 142 5.91 -13.95 -14.70
C GLY A 142 5.66 -14.45 -16.13
N ALA A 143 5.31 -13.55 -17.05
CA ALA A 143 5.08 -13.86 -18.47
C ALA A 143 6.30 -14.45 -19.20
N ARG A 144 7.51 -14.39 -18.60
CA ARG A 144 8.74 -14.98 -19.17
C ARG A 144 8.91 -16.46 -18.89
N PHE A 145 8.05 -17.05 -18.06
CA PHE A 145 8.19 -18.44 -17.61
C PHE A 145 6.96 -19.26 -17.99
N VAL A 146 7.19 -20.44 -18.59
CA VAL A 146 6.11 -21.35 -19.00
C VAL A 146 5.50 -22.08 -17.80
N ARG A 147 6.31 -22.43 -16.79
CA ARG A 147 5.85 -23.17 -15.60
C ARG A 147 5.24 -22.18 -14.60
N PRO A 148 3.94 -22.29 -14.24
CA PRO A 148 3.28 -21.32 -13.35
C PRO A 148 3.97 -21.16 -11.99
N ALA A 149 4.44 -22.28 -11.40
CA ALA A 149 5.16 -22.24 -10.13
C ALA A 149 6.47 -21.44 -10.21
N VAL A 150 7.19 -21.54 -11.33
CA VAL A 150 8.44 -20.78 -11.55
C VAL A 150 8.12 -19.31 -11.80
N ALA A 151 7.09 -19.02 -12.61
CA ALA A 151 6.62 -17.66 -12.85
C ALA A 151 6.27 -16.96 -11.53
N PHE A 152 5.46 -17.60 -10.69
CA PHE A 152 5.06 -17.09 -9.39
C PHE A 152 6.26 -16.87 -8.46
N LEU A 153 7.14 -17.86 -8.33
CA LEU A 153 8.31 -17.79 -7.44
C LEU A 153 9.24 -16.62 -7.83
N VAL A 154 9.58 -16.52 -9.12
CA VAL A 154 10.52 -15.50 -9.60
C VAL A 154 9.88 -14.10 -9.52
N ALA A 155 8.64 -13.94 -9.95
CA ALA A 155 7.93 -12.66 -9.88
C ALA A 155 7.75 -12.19 -8.42
N THR A 156 7.41 -13.10 -7.50
CA THR A 156 7.29 -12.81 -6.07
C THR A 156 8.63 -12.38 -5.50
N THR A 157 9.70 -13.14 -5.78
CA THR A 157 11.05 -12.85 -5.25
C THR A 157 11.53 -11.48 -5.72
N ILE A 158 11.44 -11.20 -7.02
CA ILE A 158 11.91 -9.92 -7.58
C ILE A 158 11.12 -8.75 -7.01
N THR A 159 9.78 -8.83 -7.02
CA THR A 159 8.95 -7.71 -6.58
C THR A 159 9.04 -7.50 -5.07
N ALA A 160 9.13 -8.55 -4.25
CA ALA A 160 9.30 -8.44 -2.81
C ALA A 160 10.67 -7.86 -2.41
N VAL A 161 11.76 -8.30 -3.06
CA VAL A 161 13.10 -7.76 -2.81
C VAL A 161 13.18 -6.29 -3.25
N GLN A 162 12.65 -5.95 -4.43
CA GLN A 162 12.58 -4.56 -4.88
C GLN A 162 11.78 -3.69 -3.92
N PHE A 163 10.63 -4.20 -3.44
CA PHE A 163 9.81 -3.51 -2.44
C PHE A 163 10.59 -3.31 -1.15
N GLY A 164 11.32 -4.31 -0.64
CA GLY A 164 12.15 -4.16 0.56
C GLY A 164 13.26 -3.12 0.40
N VAL A 165 14.00 -3.16 -0.71
CA VAL A 165 15.15 -2.28 -0.95
C VAL A 165 14.73 -0.83 -1.17
N ILE A 166 13.62 -0.57 -1.87
CA ILE A 166 13.22 0.81 -2.19
C ILE A 166 12.78 1.63 -0.97
N HIS A 167 12.44 0.96 0.14
CA HIS A 167 12.15 1.66 1.40
C HIS A 167 13.42 2.28 2.03
N GLY A 168 14.61 2.01 1.48
CA GLY A 168 15.82 2.77 1.80
C GLY A 168 16.36 2.56 3.21
N SER A 169 15.93 1.50 3.91
CA SER A 169 16.44 1.17 5.25
C SER A 169 17.76 0.41 5.17
N ALA A 170 18.70 0.77 6.04
CA ALA A 170 19.90 -0.03 6.27
C ALA A 170 19.68 -1.12 7.35
N ASP A 171 18.58 -1.05 8.11
CA ASP A 171 18.28 -2.02 9.16
C ASP A 171 17.73 -3.33 8.57
N PRO A 172 18.39 -4.48 8.81
CA PRO A 172 17.94 -5.77 8.32
C PRO A 172 16.52 -6.14 8.76
N TRP A 173 16.07 -5.72 9.95
CA TRP A 173 14.71 -5.99 10.41
C TRP A 173 13.67 -5.27 9.56
N ALA A 174 13.92 -4.01 9.22
CA ALA A 174 13.07 -3.23 8.33
C ALA A 174 13.00 -3.85 6.93
N VAL A 175 14.15 -4.17 6.34
CA VAL A 175 14.21 -4.80 5.01
C VAL A 175 13.47 -6.13 5.00
N ALA A 176 13.68 -6.99 6.01
CA ALA A 176 12.99 -8.27 6.14
C ALA A 176 11.47 -8.08 6.29
N TYR A 177 11.03 -7.12 7.11
CA TYR A 177 9.62 -6.78 7.27
C TYR A 177 8.96 -6.42 5.94
N TYR A 178 9.57 -5.52 5.16
CA TYR A 178 9.04 -5.12 3.86
C TYR A 178 9.07 -6.25 2.83
N ILE A 179 10.09 -7.14 2.85
CA ILE A 179 10.12 -8.33 1.99
C ILE A 179 8.99 -9.30 2.34
N VAL A 180 8.72 -9.55 3.62
CA VAL A 180 7.63 -10.47 4.03
C VAL A 180 6.27 -9.89 3.63
N ILE A 181 6.05 -8.60 3.84
CA ILE A 181 4.86 -7.89 3.30
C ILE A 181 4.80 -8.03 1.77
N GLY A 182 5.94 -7.80 1.12
CA GLY A 182 6.29 -8.15 -0.26
C GLY A 182 5.57 -9.40 -0.76
N ILE A 183 5.97 -10.51 -0.15
CA ILE A 183 5.54 -11.87 -0.43
C ILE A 183 4.07 -12.07 -0.10
N SER A 184 3.60 -11.64 1.08
CA SER A 184 2.20 -11.74 1.51
C SER A 184 1.24 -11.15 0.48
N PHE A 185 1.56 -9.97 -0.05
CA PHE A 185 0.72 -9.31 -1.05
C PHE A 185 0.72 -10.05 -2.38
N ALA A 186 1.87 -10.57 -2.83
CA ALA A 186 1.95 -11.38 -4.04
C ALA A 186 1.14 -12.69 -3.92
N VAL A 187 1.25 -13.39 -2.79
CA VAL A 187 0.48 -14.60 -2.49
C VAL A 187 -1.04 -14.33 -2.56
N LEU A 188 -1.50 -13.24 -1.95
CA LEU A 188 -2.93 -12.90 -1.95
C LEU A 188 -3.40 -12.38 -3.31
N ALA A 189 -2.56 -11.64 -4.04
CA ALA A 189 -2.87 -11.19 -5.39
C ALA A 189 -3.13 -12.38 -6.32
N GLU A 190 -2.22 -13.36 -6.31
CA GLU A 190 -2.34 -14.61 -7.08
C GLU A 190 -3.56 -15.41 -6.64
N ARG A 191 -3.70 -15.64 -5.32
CA ARG A 191 -4.78 -16.45 -4.75
C ARG A 191 -6.16 -15.88 -5.05
N THR A 192 -6.33 -14.56 -4.96
CA THR A 192 -7.61 -13.89 -5.16
C THR A 192 -7.83 -13.46 -6.62
N GLY A 193 -6.82 -13.60 -7.47
CA GLY A 193 -6.85 -13.17 -8.87
C GLY A 193 -7.03 -11.66 -9.05
N GLY A 194 -6.52 -10.84 -8.13
CA GLY A 194 -6.62 -9.39 -8.24
C GLY A 194 -5.96 -8.62 -7.09
N LEU A 195 -5.83 -7.31 -7.29
CA LEU A 195 -5.10 -6.42 -6.40
C LEU A 195 -5.94 -5.93 -5.21
N GLU A 196 -7.23 -6.27 -5.12
CA GLU A 196 -8.12 -5.68 -4.13
C GLU A 196 -7.69 -5.97 -2.68
N VAL A 197 -7.27 -7.22 -2.41
CA VAL A 197 -6.82 -7.63 -1.08
C VAL A 197 -5.46 -7.06 -0.70
N PRO A 198 -4.39 -7.14 -1.53
CA PRO A 198 -3.12 -6.51 -1.19
C PRO A 198 -3.24 -4.98 -1.03
N VAL A 199 -4.01 -4.30 -1.89
CA VAL A 199 -4.27 -2.86 -1.76
C VAL A 199 -4.91 -2.54 -0.42
N LEU A 200 -5.90 -3.31 0.01
CA LEU A 200 -6.58 -3.13 1.28
C LEU A 200 -5.63 -3.30 2.47
N ILE A 201 -4.83 -4.38 2.49
CA ILE A 201 -3.93 -4.65 3.63
C ILE A 201 -2.86 -3.55 3.70
N HIS A 202 -2.31 -3.16 2.56
CA HIS A 202 -1.33 -2.08 2.47
C HIS A 202 -1.91 -0.75 2.97
N ALA A 203 -3.06 -0.35 2.41
CA ALA A 203 -3.74 0.88 2.79
C ALA A 203 -4.13 0.89 4.27
N ALA A 204 -4.64 -0.22 4.81
CA ALA A 204 -5.01 -0.33 6.22
C ALA A 204 -3.80 -0.20 7.13
N ASN A 205 -2.71 -0.91 6.84
CA ASN A 205 -1.46 -0.83 7.60
C ASN A 205 -0.93 0.62 7.64
N ASN A 206 -0.73 1.23 6.47
CA ASN A 206 -0.16 2.58 6.40
C ASN A 206 -1.10 3.63 6.99
N THR A 207 -2.40 3.56 6.71
CA THR A 207 -3.35 4.57 7.20
C THR A 207 -3.51 4.49 8.71
N LEU A 208 -3.68 3.28 9.27
CA LEU A 208 -3.93 3.12 10.71
C LEU A 208 -2.67 3.40 11.55
N LEU A 209 -1.47 3.22 10.99
CA LEU A 209 -0.23 3.58 11.67
C LEU A 209 0.15 5.05 11.50
N LEU A 210 -0.11 5.67 10.35
CA LEU A 210 0.32 7.04 10.09
C LEU A 210 -0.72 8.09 10.50
N LEU A 211 -2.01 7.78 10.47
CA LEU A 211 -3.06 8.74 10.83
C LEU A 211 -2.93 9.27 12.27
N PRO A 212 -2.65 8.46 13.31
CA PRO A 212 -2.44 8.99 14.66
C PRO A 212 -1.24 9.93 14.76
N VAL A 213 -0.14 9.62 14.06
CA VAL A 213 1.07 10.47 14.01
C VAL A 213 0.76 11.81 13.36
N ILE A 214 0.00 11.80 12.26
CA ILE A 214 -0.45 13.01 11.57
C ILE A 214 -1.35 13.86 12.48
N LEU A 215 -2.31 13.24 13.17
CA LEU A 215 -3.22 13.95 14.07
C LEU A 215 -2.51 14.49 15.31
N ALA A 216 -1.40 13.87 15.75
CA ALA A 216 -0.56 14.36 16.83
C ALA A 216 0.39 15.49 16.39
N GLY A 217 0.47 15.82 15.09
CA GLY A 217 1.39 16.83 14.57
C GLY A 217 2.84 16.35 14.43
N GLU A 218 3.06 15.04 14.50
CA GLU A 218 4.38 14.40 14.58
C GLU A 218 4.89 13.91 13.21
N LEU A 219 4.35 14.42 12.10
CA LEU A 219 4.73 13.98 10.75
C LEU A 219 6.24 14.12 10.49
N ALA A 220 6.86 15.21 10.96
CA ALA A 220 8.29 15.45 10.80
C ALA A 220 9.17 14.44 11.57
N SER A 221 8.60 13.79 12.58
CA SER A 221 9.25 12.78 13.43
C SER A 221 9.13 11.36 12.86
N VAL A 222 8.38 11.17 11.77
CA VAL A 222 8.24 9.87 11.10
C VAL A 222 9.59 9.41 10.56
N SER A 223 9.96 8.20 10.93
CA SER A 223 11.18 7.53 10.47
C SER A 223 10.86 6.09 10.06
N THR A 224 11.77 5.49 9.31
CA THR A 224 11.66 4.08 8.92
C THR A 224 11.69 3.22 10.20
N PRO A 225 10.73 2.29 10.38
CA PRO A 225 10.70 1.47 11.57
C PRO A 225 11.95 0.59 11.63
N SER A 226 12.41 0.26 12.83
CA SER A 226 13.63 -0.52 13.02
C SER A 226 13.60 -1.43 14.23
N GLY A 227 14.50 -2.42 14.22
CA GLY A 227 14.78 -3.32 15.32
C GLY A 227 13.83 -4.52 15.42
N PRO A 228 14.11 -5.43 16.39
CA PRO A 228 13.43 -6.72 16.50
C PRO A 228 11.91 -6.65 16.71
N ILE A 229 11.39 -5.51 17.18
CA ILE A 229 9.95 -5.29 17.40
C ILE A 229 9.13 -5.49 16.12
N LEU A 230 9.75 -5.33 14.96
CA LEU A 230 9.15 -5.59 13.65
C LEU A 230 8.70 -7.05 13.44
N ILE A 231 9.13 -7.99 14.28
CA ILE A 231 8.59 -9.36 14.26
C ILE A 231 7.07 -9.39 14.51
N VAL A 232 6.53 -8.45 15.30
CA VAL A 232 5.10 -8.39 15.62
C VAL A 232 4.25 -8.11 14.39
N PRO A 233 4.44 -7.01 13.64
CA PRO A 233 3.67 -6.77 12.42
C PRO A 233 4.00 -7.80 11.31
N VAL A 234 5.19 -8.41 11.29
CA VAL A 234 5.50 -9.56 10.41
C VAL A 234 4.57 -10.74 10.71
N LEU A 235 4.50 -11.19 11.96
CA LEU A 235 3.63 -12.31 12.34
C LEU A 235 2.16 -11.98 12.10
N LEU A 236 1.77 -10.72 12.34
CA LEU A 236 0.42 -10.24 12.08
C LEU A 236 0.06 -10.34 10.59
N VAL A 237 0.90 -9.82 9.68
CA VAL A 237 0.61 -9.86 8.24
C VAL A 237 0.63 -11.29 7.70
N VAL A 238 1.52 -12.16 8.19
CA VAL A 238 1.53 -13.59 7.84
C VAL A 238 0.22 -14.25 8.29
N THR A 239 -0.25 -13.97 9.50
CA THR A 239 -1.51 -14.51 10.02
C THR A 239 -2.70 -14.03 9.19
N ILE A 240 -2.79 -12.73 8.89
CA ILE A 240 -3.82 -12.17 8.00
C ILE A 240 -3.76 -12.86 6.64
N THR A 241 -2.56 -13.07 6.09
CA THR A 241 -2.35 -13.74 4.80
C THR A 241 -2.93 -15.15 4.80
N LEU A 242 -2.61 -15.95 5.83
CA LEU A 242 -3.11 -17.32 5.95
C LEU A 242 -4.64 -17.37 6.09
N VAL A 243 -5.21 -16.48 6.92
CA VAL A 243 -6.66 -16.38 7.10
C VAL A 243 -7.35 -16.02 5.79
N LEU A 244 -6.91 -14.95 5.11
CA LEU A 244 -7.50 -14.50 3.86
C LEU A 244 -7.33 -15.52 2.72
N TRP A 245 -6.18 -16.19 2.68
CA TRP A 245 -5.94 -17.29 1.74
C TRP A 245 -6.93 -18.43 1.94
N ARG A 246 -7.24 -18.78 3.21
CA ARG A 246 -8.17 -19.84 3.57
C ARG A 246 -9.63 -19.48 3.27
N ILE A 247 -10.02 -18.23 3.45
CA ILE A 247 -11.39 -17.75 3.21
C ILE A 247 -11.61 -17.16 1.81
N THR A 248 -10.62 -17.27 0.90
CA THR A 248 -10.73 -16.78 -0.48
C THR A 248 -12.03 -17.20 -1.20
N PRO A 249 -12.53 -18.44 -1.07
CA PRO A 249 -13.82 -18.81 -1.66
C PRO A 249 -14.98 -17.92 -1.22
N TRP A 250 -15.03 -17.54 0.06
CA TRP A 250 -16.02 -16.61 0.58
C TRP A 250 -15.79 -15.17 0.08
N LEU A 251 -14.53 -14.73 0.01
CA LEU A 251 -14.20 -13.40 -0.54
C LEU A 251 -14.70 -13.24 -1.98
N GLN A 252 -14.59 -14.30 -2.80
CA GLN A 252 -14.95 -14.31 -4.21
C GLN A 252 -16.41 -14.72 -4.49
N ALA A 253 -17.19 -15.11 -3.48
CA ALA A 253 -18.56 -15.57 -3.67
C ALA A 253 -19.43 -14.51 -4.38
N ARG A 254 -20.20 -14.90 -5.40
CA ARG A 254 -21.12 -13.96 -6.06
C ARG A 254 -22.24 -13.57 -5.08
N VAL A 255 -22.63 -12.30 -5.07
CA VAL A 255 -23.88 -11.90 -4.43
C VAL A 255 -25.01 -12.37 -5.35
N PRO A 256 -25.96 -13.21 -4.90
CA PRO A 256 -27.09 -13.63 -5.71
C PRO A 256 -27.83 -12.38 -6.23
N ARG A 257 -28.13 -12.33 -7.53
CA ARG A 257 -28.94 -11.23 -8.06
C ARG A 257 -30.38 -11.43 -7.58
N ARG A 258 -31.04 -10.36 -7.13
CA ARG A 258 -32.43 -10.37 -6.63
C ARG A 258 -33.45 -11.01 -7.59
N THR A 259 -33.11 -11.18 -8.87
CA THR A 259 -33.93 -11.84 -9.90
C THR A 259 -33.92 -13.37 -9.84
N GLU A 260 -33.00 -14.01 -9.12
CA GLU A 260 -32.95 -15.49 -8.98
C GLU A 260 -33.78 -16.00 -7.79
N ALA A 261 -34.42 -15.11 -7.02
CA ALA A 261 -35.24 -15.45 -5.85
C ALA A 261 -36.76 -15.37 -6.11
N MET A 262 -37.18 -15.21 -7.37
CA MET A 262 -38.59 -15.09 -7.78
C MET A 262 -39.03 -16.16 -8.80
N THR A 263 -38.27 -17.23 -8.94
CA THR A 263 -38.61 -18.43 -9.74
C THR A 263 -38.49 -19.66 -8.87
#